data_AF-A0A6I6WTQ7-F1
#
_entry.id   AF-A0A6I6WTQ7-F1
#
_cell.length_a   1.000
_cell.length_b   1.000
_cell.length_c   1.000
_cell.angle_alpha   90.00
_cell.angle_beta   90.00
_cell.angle_gamma   90.00
#
_symmetry.space_group_name_H-M   'P 1'
#
loop_
_entity.id
_entity.type
_entity.pdbx_description
1 polymer ?
#
loop_
_entity_poly.entity_id
_entity_poly.type
_entity_poly.pdbx_seq_one_letter_code
_entity_poly.pdbx_strand_id
1 'polypeptide(L)'
;MRRTVRLLDPYIMLLLGTVLLAVLLPASGSVADGFEWATKIAVGLIFFLYGARLSTREALDGLRHWRLHLAVLLCTFAVFPLFGLATYGLVPYVLSPQLQQGLLFLCLVPSTIQSSIAFTSIARGNIPAAICAGTYSSLVGMLATPLLAAWLIGGRAQLSASGLLEIGCQLLAPFLAGQLLRPRLVGLLTRHGRVLGLVDRSSVLLVVYTAFSQGMTAGIWGRVTPARLAALAAVEAVLLALMLTLTWYGTRRLGFSRADRVAITFAGSKKSLAAGLPMATVLFGAQASLALLPLMLFHQGQLMVCAHLARRWAGDGQDTPEGKGSAGHRGDAGDTSNESSAGGKGVGGSDGGDGDDTVVGGHAPAGPEPQADGAGPAAPAPGPSSASRPSPA
;
A
#
# COMPACT_ATOMS: atom_id res chain seq x y z
N MET A 1 -22.56 -18.62 13.97
CA MET A 1 -21.72 -18.48 12.76
C MET A 1 -21.81 -17.10 12.06
N ARG A 2 -22.95 -16.65 11.51
CA ARG A 2 -23.01 -15.44 10.63
C ARG A 2 -22.46 -14.11 11.21
N ARG A 3 -22.36 -13.94 12.55
CA ARG A 3 -21.69 -12.76 13.15
C ARG A 3 -20.15 -12.80 13.04
N THR A 4 -19.52 -13.96 13.17
CA THR A 4 -18.05 -14.08 13.26
C THR A 4 -17.37 -13.74 11.92
N VAL A 5 -17.97 -14.14 10.80
CA VAL A 5 -17.43 -13.87 9.45
C VAL A 5 -17.45 -12.37 9.11
N ARG A 6 -18.29 -11.55 9.76
CA ARG A 6 -18.28 -10.08 9.62
C ARG A 6 -17.14 -9.39 10.39
N LEU A 7 -16.33 -10.11 11.17
CA LEU A 7 -15.27 -9.50 11.99
C LEU A 7 -13.92 -9.34 11.27
N LEU A 8 -13.71 -10.02 10.14
CA LEU A 8 -12.53 -9.86 9.30
C LEU A 8 -12.89 -9.17 7.98
N ASP A 9 -12.01 -8.28 7.54
CA ASP A 9 -12.07 -7.61 6.25
C ASP A 9 -11.88 -8.66 5.12
N PRO A 10 -12.68 -8.66 4.04
CA PRO A 10 -12.47 -9.56 2.90
C PRO A 10 -11.04 -9.54 2.36
N TYR A 11 -10.32 -8.42 2.41
CA TYR A 11 -8.92 -8.34 2.00
C TYR A 11 -7.96 -9.09 2.94
N ILE A 12 -8.26 -9.15 4.24
CA ILE A 12 -7.49 -9.95 5.21
C ILE A 12 -7.78 -11.44 5.01
N MET A 13 -9.02 -11.81 4.69
CA MET A 13 -9.35 -13.18 4.32
C MET A 13 -8.65 -13.62 3.03
N LEU A 14 -8.53 -12.75 2.02
CA LEU A 14 -7.73 -13.01 0.83
C LEU A 14 -6.24 -13.19 1.17
N LEU A 15 -5.64 -12.28 1.96
CA LEU A 15 -4.24 -12.39 2.40
C LEU A 15 -3.96 -13.69 3.19
N LEU A 16 -4.89 -14.11 4.05
CA LEU A 16 -4.77 -15.37 4.79
C LEU A 16 -4.92 -16.58 3.87
N GLY A 17 -5.87 -16.55 2.95
CA GLY A 17 -6.05 -17.58 1.91
C GLY A 17 -4.84 -17.69 1.00
N THR A 18 -4.20 -16.58 0.64
CA THR A 18 -2.99 -16.54 -0.18
C THR A 18 -1.77 -17.11 0.55
N VAL A 19 -1.60 -16.84 1.84
CA VAL A 19 -0.54 -17.48 2.65
C VAL A 19 -0.81 -18.97 2.80
N LEU A 20 -2.05 -19.38 3.07
CA LEU A 20 -2.41 -20.81 3.14
C LEU A 20 -2.15 -21.51 1.80
N LEU A 21 -2.51 -20.88 0.68
CA LEU A 21 -2.27 -21.40 -0.66
C LEU A 21 -0.76 -21.53 -0.95
N ALA A 22 0.05 -20.54 -0.59
CA ALA A 22 1.51 -20.61 -0.75
C ALA A 22 2.19 -21.67 0.14
N VAL A 23 1.59 -22.01 1.30
CA VAL A 23 2.08 -23.07 2.19
C VAL A 23 1.66 -24.47 1.72
N LEU A 24 0.46 -24.63 1.15
CA LEU A 24 -0.05 -25.91 0.66
C LEU A 24 0.40 -26.23 -0.77
N LEU A 25 0.49 -25.22 -1.63
CA LEU A 25 0.84 -25.30 -3.06
C LEU A 25 1.86 -24.18 -3.41
N PRO A 26 3.10 -24.27 -2.89
CA PRO A 26 4.16 -23.32 -3.23
C PRO A 26 4.55 -23.42 -4.71
N ALA A 27 4.74 -22.29 -5.38
CA ALA A 27 5.35 -22.27 -6.71
C ALA A 27 6.80 -22.78 -6.66
N SER A 28 7.16 -23.71 -7.56
CA SER A 28 8.47 -24.38 -7.61
C SER A 28 8.93 -24.64 -9.05
N GLY A 29 10.25 -24.68 -9.28
CA GLY A 29 10.81 -24.88 -10.63
C GLY A 29 10.43 -23.74 -11.58
N SER A 30 10.22 -24.04 -12.86
CA SER A 30 9.85 -23.04 -13.89
C SER A 30 8.56 -22.26 -13.57
N VAL A 31 7.67 -22.80 -12.74
CA VAL A 31 6.50 -22.08 -12.22
C VAL A 31 6.92 -20.97 -11.27
N ALA A 32 7.92 -21.19 -10.42
CA ALA A 32 8.48 -20.15 -9.54
C ALA A 32 9.12 -19.01 -10.35
N ASP A 33 9.85 -19.33 -11.42
CA ASP A 33 10.46 -18.32 -12.31
C ASP A 33 9.40 -17.41 -12.95
N GLY A 34 8.29 -18.01 -13.42
CA GLY A 34 7.13 -17.28 -13.93
C GLY A 34 6.46 -16.39 -12.86
N PHE A 35 6.30 -16.90 -11.64
CA PHE A 35 5.79 -16.12 -10.51
C PHE A 35 6.75 -14.98 -10.10
N GLU A 36 8.07 -15.18 -10.17
CA GLU A 36 9.06 -14.12 -9.91
C GLU A 36 8.97 -13.01 -10.96
N TRP A 37 8.94 -13.35 -12.26
CA TRP A 37 8.77 -12.35 -13.32
C TRP A 37 7.44 -11.59 -13.20
N ALA A 38 6.33 -12.30 -12.95
CA ALA A 38 5.05 -11.67 -12.69
C ALA A 38 5.11 -10.73 -11.47
N THR A 39 5.86 -11.11 -10.43
CA THR A 39 6.06 -10.29 -9.23
C THR A 39 6.93 -9.06 -9.52
N LYS A 40 8.01 -9.19 -10.31
CA LYS A 40 8.86 -8.06 -10.74
C LYS A 40 8.04 -7.03 -11.52
N ILE A 41 7.24 -7.49 -12.49
CA ILE A 41 6.33 -6.65 -13.28
C ILE A 41 5.26 -6.01 -12.39
N ALA A 42 4.63 -6.78 -11.48
CA ALA A 42 3.60 -6.28 -10.57
C ALA A 42 4.11 -5.22 -9.60
N VAL A 43 5.32 -5.40 -9.05
CA VAL A 43 5.98 -4.38 -8.20
C VAL A 43 6.27 -3.11 -9.02
N GLY A 44 6.86 -3.25 -10.22
CA GLY A 44 7.11 -2.10 -11.09
C GLY A 44 5.82 -1.34 -11.44
N LEU A 45 4.73 -2.07 -11.74
CA LEU A 45 3.40 -1.49 -11.99
C LEU A 45 2.81 -0.80 -10.76
N ILE A 46 2.94 -1.37 -9.56
CA ILE A 46 2.53 -0.71 -8.31
C ILE A 46 3.28 0.63 -8.15
N PHE A 47 4.61 0.62 -8.25
CA PHE A 47 5.41 1.83 -8.04
C PHE A 47 5.17 2.89 -9.13
N PHE A 48 4.93 2.46 -10.38
CA PHE A 48 4.46 3.33 -11.45
C PHE A 48 3.09 3.96 -11.13
N LEU A 49 2.12 3.18 -10.64
CA LEU A 49 0.81 3.68 -10.24
C LEU A 49 0.89 4.61 -9.02
N TYR A 50 1.81 4.40 -8.09
CA TYR A 50 2.06 5.33 -6.98
C TYR A 50 2.63 6.65 -7.48
N GLY A 51 3.61 6.59 -8.39
CA GLY A 51 4.15 7.77 -9.08
C GLY A 51 3.08 8.53 -9.85
N ALA A 52 2.27 7.83 -10.65
CA ALA A 52 1.25 8.46 -11.49
C ALA A 52 0.04 8.99 -10.71
N ARG A 53 -0.20 8.53 -9.48
CA ARG A 53 -1.31 9.02 -8.63
C ARG A 53 -0.92 10.23 -7.79
N LEU A 54 0.27 10.26 -7.19
CA LEU A 54 0.73 11.38 -6.35
C LEU A 54 0.71 12.70 -7.15
N SER A 55 -0.14 13.67 -6.77
CA SER A 55 -0.05 15.01 -7.37
C SER A 55 1.19 15.73 -6.89
N THR A 56 1.97 16.27 -7.83
CA THR A 56 3.10 17.15 -7.51
C THR A 56 2.65 18.35 -6.67
N ARG A 57 1.42 18.86 -6.92
CA ARG A 57 0.81 19.90 -6.09
C ARG A 57 0.41 19.40 -4.70
N GLU A 58 -0.24 18.24 -4.57
CA GLU A 58 -0.61 17.69 -3.26
C GLU A 58 0.63 17.28 -2.44
N ALA A 59 1.73 16.92 -3.10
CA ALA A 59 3.02 16.71 -2.46
C ALA A 59 3.62 18.04 -1.96
N LEU A 60 3.64 19.10 -2.78
CA LEU A 60 4.15 20.41 -2.37
C LEU A 60 3.28 21.06 -1.27
N ASP A 61 1.95 21.02 -1.40
CA ASP A 61 1.02 21.43 -0.34
C ASP A 61 1.11 20.49 0.89
N GLY A 62 1.46 19.21 0.68
CA GLY A 62 1.76 18.24 1.75
C GLY A 62 2.98 18.62 2.60
N LEU A 63 3.94 19.40 2.07
CA LEU A 63 5.04 19.96 2.87
C LEU A 63 4.54 20.93 3.97
N ARG A 64 3.31 21.46 3.88
CA ARG A 64 2.69 22.19 5.00
C ARG A 64 2.51 21.28 6.24
N HIS A 65 2.32 19.98 6.03
CA HIS A 65 2.29 18.95 7.07
C HIS A 65 3.68 18.30 7.29
N TRP A 66 4.81 19.00 7.04
CA TRP A 66 6.16 18.44 7.21
C TRP A 66 6.39 17.78 8.59
N ARG A 67 5.82 18.33 9.68
CA ARG A 67 5.89 17.74 11.02
C ARG A 67 5.33 16.31 11.08
N LEU A 68 4.25 16.05 10.33
CA LEU A 68 3.60 14.74 10.21
C LEU A 68 4.49 13.77 9.42
N HIS A 69 4.99 14.21 8.27
CA HIS A 69 5.83 13.40 7.39
C HIS A 69 7.20 13.09 8.04
N LEU A 70 7.80 14.05 8.73
CA LEU A 70 9.00 13.85 9.54
C LEU A 70 8.76 12.87 10.69
N ALA A 71 7.63 12.96 11.40
CA ALA A 71 7.28 12.00 12.44
C ALA A 71 7.18 10.56 11.91
N VAL A 72 6.58 10.37 10.72
CA VAL A 72 6.53 9.05 10.06
C VAL A 72 7.93 8.59 9.60
N LEU A 73 8.73 9.47 8.98
CA LEU A 73 10.09 9.13 8.55
C LEU A 73 11.00 8.75 9.72
N LEU A 74 10.94 9.49 10.83
CA LEU A 74 11.65 9.16 12.07
C LEU A 74 11.18 7.83 12.65
N CYS A 75 9.88 7.53 12.62
CA CYS A 75 9.39 6.20 13.02
C CYS A 75 9.98 5.10 12.13
N THR A 76 9.90 5.25 10.80
CA THR A 76 10.36 4.22 9.85
C THR A 76 11.87 4.01 9.85
N PHE A 77 12.67 5.08 9.91
CA PHE A 77 14.13 5.05 9.63
C PHE A 77 15.02 5.49 10.80
N ALA A 78 14.45 5.79 11.98
CA ALA A 78 15.22 5.95 13.22
C ALA A 78 14.70 5.03 14.33
N VAL A 79 13.43 5.14 14.70
CA VAL A 79 12.86 4.37 15.84
C VAL A 79 12.82 2.86 15.56
N PHE A 80 12.28 2.44 14.41
CA PHE A 80 12.29 1.02 14.03
C PHE A 80 13.73 0.46 14.01
N PRO A 81 14.71 1.07 13.31
CA PRO A 81 16.10 0.63 13.37
C PRO A 81 16.68 0.56 14.79
N LEU A 82 16.41 1.55 15.66
CA LEU A 82 16.86 1.53 17.06
C LEU A 82 16.28 0.33 17.84
N PHE A 83 15.00 0.00 17.66
CA PHE A 83 14.43 -1.22 18.25
C PHE A 83 15.02 -2.49 17.62
N GLY A 84 15.28 -2.51 16.31
CA GLY A 84 15.98 -3.59 15.62
C GLY A 84 17.38 -3.84 16.18
N LEU A 85 18.15 -2.78 16.44
CA LEU A 85 19.45 -2.85 17.09
C LEU A 85 19.35 -3.31 18.55
N ALA A 86 18.34 -2.84 19.31
CA ALA A 86 18.11 -3.30 20.68
C ALA A 86 17.86 -4.83 20.76
N THR A 87 17.34 -5.45 19.70
CA THR A 87 17.16 -6.92 19.67
C THR A 87 18.46 -7.72 19.59
N TYR A 88 19.63 -7.11 19.41
CA TYR A 88 20.91 -7.82 19.59
C TYR A 88 21.06 -8.41 21.00
N GLY A 89 20.50 -7.76 22.04
CA GLY A 89 20.47 -8.29 23.41
C GLY A 89 19.61 -9.56 23.58
N LEU A 90 18.83 -9.95 22.56
CA LEU A 90 18.02 -11.16 22.54
C LEU A 90 18.76 -12.36 21.91
N VAL A 91 19.99 -12.18 21.42
CA VAL A 91 20.83 -13.21 20.80
C VAL A 91 21.84 -13.74 21.84
N PRO A 92 22.11 -15.07 21.90
CA PRO A 92 21.51 -16.16 21.14
C PRO A 92 20.22 -16.73 21.78
N TYR A 93 19.77 -16.19 22.91
CA TYR A 93 18.78 -16.81 23.79
C TYR A 93 17.39 -16.94 23.14
N VAL A 94 16.81 -15.82 22.68
CA VAL A 94 15.46 -15.76 22.10
C VAL A 94 15.55 -15.80 20.58
N LEU A 95 16.43 -15.00 19.97
CA LEU A 95 16.69 -14.97 18.54
C LEU A 95 18.00 -15.68 18.18
N SER A 96 18.06 -16.30 17.00
CA SER A 96 19.35 -16.68 16.40
C SER A 96 19.96 -15.47 15.67
N PRO A 97 21.28 -15.46 15.40
CA PRO A 97 21.92 -14.37 14.65
C PRO A 97 21.27 -14.13 13.27
N GLN A 98 20.80 -15.18 12.59
CA GLN A 98 20.13 -15.09 11.30
C GLN A 98 18.74 -14.45 11.41
N LEU A 99 17.94 -14.85 12.41
CA LEU A 99 16.61 -14.26 12.64
C LEU A 99 16.71 -12.80 13.10
N GLN A 100 17.70 -12.47 13.92
CA GLN A 100 17.95 -11.08 14.31
C GLN A 100 18.32 -10.21 13.10
N GLN A 101 19.13 -10.72 12.15
CA GLN A 101 19.47 -9.98 10.95
C GLN A 101 18.27 -9.74 10.03
N GLY A 102 17.37 -10.73 9.88
CA GLY A 102 16.09 -10.53 9.19
C GLY A 102 15.14 -9.56 9.91
N LEU A 103 15.12 -9.59 11.26
CA LEU A 103 14.31 -8.68 12.08
C LEU A 103 14.85 -7.24 12.00
N LEU A 104 16.17 -7.08 11.97
CA LEU A 104 16.82 -5.79 11.71
C LEU A 104 16.48 -5.31 10.30
N PHE A 105 16.56 -6.17 9.26
CA PHE A 105 16.14 -5.80 7.90
C PHE A 105 14.66 -5.36 7.82
N LEU A 106 13.74 -6.08 8.46
CA LEU A 106 12.35 -5.64 8.68
C LEU A 106 12.30 -4.23 9.30
N CYS A 107 13.18 -3.94 10.27
CA CYS A 107 13.26 -2.61 10.87
C CYS A 107 13.81 -1.54 9.91
N LEU A 108 14.45 -1.88 8.78
CA LEU A 108 14.97 -0.91 7.81
C LEU A 108 14.01 -0.57 6.65
N VAL A 109 13.17 -1.51 6.19
CA VAL A 109 12.31 -1.30 4.99
C VAL A 109 11.30 -0.14 5.15
N PRO A 110 10.80 0.48 4.07
CA PRO A 110 9.81 1.57 4.15
C PRO A 110 8.44 1.15 4.69
N SER A 111 7.62 2.14 5.06
CA SER A 111 6.19 1.96 5.37
C SER A 111 5.41 1.44 4.16
N THR A 112 4.30 0.75 4.43
CA THR A 112 3.25 0.48 3.45
C THR A 112 2.55 1.76 2.99
N ILE A 113 2.08 1.78 1.74
CA ILE A 113 1.19 2.83 1.20
C ILE A 113 -0.28 2.41 1.36
N GLN A 114 -0.74 1.41 0.60
CA GLN A 114 -2.18 1.10 0.51
C GLN A 114 -2.84 0.74 1.85
N SER A 115 -2.24 -0.13 2.68
CA SER A 115 -2.86 -0.51 3.96
C SER A 115 -2.88 0.64 4.98
N SER A 116 -1.92 1.56 4.90
CA SER A 116 -1.91 2.81 5.69
C SER A 116 -3.06 3.72 5.27
N ILE A 117 -3.28 3.90 3.97
CA ILE A 117 -4.42 4.65 3.40
C ILE A 117 -5.76 3.99 3.80
N ALA A 118 -5.89 2.68 3.62
CA ALA A 118 -7.13 1.93 3.88
C ALA A 118 -7.54 1.99 5.35
N PHE A 119 -6.62 1.72 6.28
CA PHE A 119 -6.93 1.79 7.71
C PHE A 119 -7.14 3.23 8.21
N THR A 120 -6.42 4.21 7.65
CA THR A 120 -6.67 5.65 7.94
C THR A 120 -8.08 6.04 7.49
N SER A 121 -8.52 5.60 6.32
CA SER A 121 -9.88 5.83 5.81
C SER A 121 -10.95 5.20 6.72
N ILE A 122 -10.79 3.92 7.09
CA ILE A 122 -11.71 3.21 7.99
C ILE A 122 -11.82 3.91 9.35
N ALA A 123 -10.69 4.36 9.93
CA ALA A 123 -10.65 5.05 11.22
C ALA A 123 -11.06 6.55 11.18
N ARG A 124 -11.46 7.06 10.01
CA ARG A 124 -11.78 8.49 9.77
C ARG A 124 -10.61 9.42 10.12
N GLY A 125 -9.43 9.09 9.60
CA GLY A 125 -8.19 9.88 9.73
C GLY A 125 -7.84 10.71 8.49
N ASN A 126 -6.69 11.38 8.52
CA ASN A 126 -6.22 12.26 7.43
C ASN A 126 -5.70 11.41 6.24
N ILE A 127 -6.61 11.07 5.31
CA ILE A 127 -6.29 10.24 4.13
C ILE A 127 -5.22 10.89 3.23
N PRO A 128 -5.29 12.18 2.84
CA PRO A 128 -4.21 12.83 2.08
C PRO A 128 -2.84 12.72 2.74
N ALA A 129 -2.75 12.98 4.05
CA ALA A 129 -1.48 12.84 4.77
C ALA A 129 -0.96 11.40 4.80
N ALA A 130 -1.84 10.39 4.88
CA ALA A 130 -1.44 8.98 4.79
C ALA A 130 -0.91 8.60 3.39
N ILE A 131 -1.48 9.15 2.31
CA ILE A 131 -0.97 8.98 0.93
C ILE A 131 0.45 9.57 0.83
N CYS A 132 0.61 10.84 1.21
CA CYS A 132 1.90 11.53 1.15
C CYS A 132 2.94 10.87 2.06
N ALA A 133 2.62 10.57 3.33
CA ALA A 133 3.55 9.96 4.28
C ALA A 133 4.03 8.57 3.84
N GLY A 134 3.13 7.72 3.34
CA GLY A 134 3.51 6.42 2.78
C GLY A 134 4.40 6.56 1.54
N THR A 135 4.10 7.54 0.68
CA THR A 135 4.86 7.78 -0.55
C THR A 135 6.26 8.34 -0.27
N TYR A 136 6.40 9.32 0.63
CA TYR A 136 7.71 9.80 1.08
C TYR A 136 8.51 8.72 1.81
N SER A 137 7.87 7.94 2.67
CA SER A 137 8.54 6.81 3.33
C SER A 137 9.06 5.80 2.31
N SER A 138 8.30 5.52 1.24
CA SER A 138 8.73 4.63 0.16
C SER A 138 9.88 5.22 -0.67
N LEU A 139 9.78 6.49 -1.07
CA LEU A 139 10.83 7.20 -1.81
C LEU A 139 12.15 7.29 -1.05
N VAL A 140 12.12 7.72 0.20
CA VAL A 140 13.30 7.72 1.08
C VAL A 140 13.80 6.28 1.25
N GLY A 141 12.90 5.31 1.44
CA GLY A 141 13.25 3.90 1.62
C GLY A 141 13.95 3.24 0.45
N MET A 142 13.72 3.65 -0.79
CA MET A 142 14.44 3.11 -1.97
C MET A 142 15.95 3.34 -1.87
N LEU A 143 16.38 4.44 -1.24
CA LEU A 143 17.77 4.80 -1.05
C LEU A 143 18.26 4.45 0.37
N ALA A 144 17.46 4.77 1.38
CA ALA A 144 17.83 4.58 2.79
C ALA A 144 17.90 3.10 3.20
N THR A 145 16.98 2.24 2.73
CA THR A 145 16.98 0.82 3.15
C THR A 145 18.27 0.10 2.76
N PRO A 146 18.74 0.11 1.49
CA PRO A 146 19.99 -0.56 1.12
C PRO A 146 21.22 0.03 1.82
N LEU A 147 21.29 1.36 1.99
CA LEU A 147 22.40 2.02 2.69
C LEU A 147 22.44 1.67 4.19
N LEU A 148 21.29 1.73 4.87
CA LEU A 148 21.16 1.31 6.27
C LEU A 148 21.43 -0.19 6.44
N ALA A 149 21.06 -1.03 5.47
CA ALA A 149 21.31 -2.47 5.52
C ALA A 149 22.82 -2.78 5.43
N ALA A 150 23.51 -2.18 4.46
CA ALA A 150 24.96 -2.30 4.33
C ALA A 150 25.70 -1.84 5.60
N TRP A 151 25.25 -0.72 6.20
CA TRP A 151 25.87 -0.16 7.40
C TRP A 151 25.57 -0.94 8.69
N LEU A 152 24.32 -1.31 8.95
CA LEU A 152 23.88 -1.88 10.23
C LEU A 152 23.87 -3.41 10.27
N ILE A 153 23.76 -4.09 9.12
CA ILE A 153 23.79 -5.57 9.02
C ILE A 153 25.19 -6.06 8.63
N GLY A 154 26.03 -5.18 8.05
CA GLY A 154 27.40 -5.45 7.68
C GLY A 154 27.53 -6.47 6.54
N GLY A 155 28.68 -7.16 6.48
CA GLY A 155 29.12 -8.01 5.34
C GLY A 155 28.27 -9.23 4.97
N ARG A 156 27.02 -9.35 5.45
CA ARG A 156 25.98 -10.26 4.94
C ARG A 156 24.92 -9.56 4.08
N ALA A 157 24.76 -8.24 4.20
CA ALA A 157 23.99 -7.42 3.28
C ALA A 157 24.96 -6.85 2.23
N GLN A 158 25.10 -7.53 1.09
CA GLN A 158 26.07 -7.17 0.07
C GLN A 158 25.52 -6.06 -0.83
N LEU A 159 25.96 -4.83 -0.60
CA LEU A 159 25.56 -3.69 -1.42
C LEU A 159 26.52 -3.45 -2.58
N SER A 160 26.16 -3.95 -3.76
CA SER A 160 26.85 -3.68 -5.01
C SER A 160 26.24 -2.47 -5.75
N ALA A 161 27.03 -1.82 -6.62
CA ALA A 161 26.54 -0.77 -7.50
C ALA A 161 25.46 -1.28 -8.48
N SER A 162 25.60 -2.53 -8.96
CA SER A 162 24.59 -3.21 -9.78
C SER A 162 23.30 -3.47 -8.99
N GLY A 163 23.39 -3.83 -7.70
CA GLY A 163 22.22 -4.02 -6.85
C GLY A 163 21.49 -2.70 -6.55
N LEU A 164 22.22 -1.61 -6.29
CA LEU A 164 21.61 -0.27 -6.20
C LEU A 164 20.90 0.12 -7.51
N LEU A 165 21.50 -0.20 -8.66
CA LEU A 165 20.89 0.03 -9.97
C LEU A 165 19.65 -0.85 -10.18
N GLU A 166 19.65 -2.11 -9.77
CA GLU A 166 18.48 -3.00 -9.87
C GLU A 166 17.32 -2.52 -8.99
N ILE A 167 17.57 -2.15 -7.73
CA ILE A 167 16.57 -1.53 -6.84
C ILE A 167 16.06 -0.21 -7.44
N GLY A 168 16.95 0.61 -7.99
CA GLY A 168 16.61 1.83 -8.71
C GLY A 168 15.70 1.59 -9.92
N CYS A 169 16.05 0.63 -10.77
CA CYS A 169 15.29 0.28 -11.97
C CYS A 169 13.95 -0.40 -11.65
N GLN A 170 13.86 -1.19 -10.58
CA GLN A 170 12.61 -1.89 -10.21
C GLN A 170 11.63 -1.01 -9.42
N LEU A 171 12.11 -0.04 -8.63
CA LEU A 171 11.26 0.77 -7.73
C LEU A 171 11.21 2.25 -8.10
N LEU A 172 12.37 2.88 -8.34
CA LEU A 172 12.46 4.34 -8.52
C LEU A 172 12.16 4.77 -9.96
N ALA A 173 12.74 4.09 -10.95
CA ALA A 173 12.51 4.36 -12.37
C ALA A 173 11.01 4.27 -12.76
N PRO A 174 10.25 3.21 -12.42
CA PRO A 174 8.81 3.18 -12.69
C PRO A 174 8.06 4.29 -11.94
N PHE A 175 8.41 4.60 -10.70
CA PHE A 175 7.79 5.71 -9.96
C PHE A 175 8.01 7.06 -10.68
N LEU A 176 9.23 7.34 -11.14
CA LEU A 176 9.57 8.57 -11.87
C LEU A 176 8.88 8.63 -13.24
N ALA A 177 8.81 7.51 -13.97
CA ALA A 177 8.03 7.41 -15.22
C ALA A 177 6.53 7.66 -14.97
N GLY A 178 6.00 7.16 -13.85
CA GLY A 178 4.63 7.42 -13.41
C GLY A 178 4.39 8.92 -13.13
N GLN A 179 5.28 9.56 -12.37
CA GLN A 179 5.23 11.02 -12.15
C GLN A 179 5.26 11.81 -13.47
N LEU A 180 6.19 11.48 -14.37
CA LEU A 180 6.36 12.18 -15.64
C LEU A 180 5.13 12.05 -16.56
N LEU A 181 4.50 10.87 -16.59
CA LEU A 181 3.29 10.62 -17.37
C LEU A 181 1.99 11.06 -16.67
N ARG A 182 2.04 11.42 -15.38
CA ARG A 182 0.86 11.81 -14.59
C ARG A 182 -0.04 12.85 -15.27
N PRO A 183 0.45 13.95 -15.89
CA PRO A 183 -0.44 14.95 -16.50
C PRO A 183 -1.32 14.37 -17.62
N ARG A 184 -0.84 13.33 -18.33
CA ARG A 184 -1.60 12.63 -19.38
C ARG A 184 -2.50 11.54 -18.78
N LEU A 185 -2.04 10.85 -17.74
CA LEU A 185 -2.75 9.71 -17.16
C LEU A 185 -3.80 10.09 -16.11
N VAL A 186 -3.71 11.24 -15.45
CA VAL A 186 -4.54 11.58 -14.26
C VAL A 186 -6.05 11.42 -14.51
N GLY A 187 -6.57 11.85 -15.66
CA GLY A 187 -7.99 11.67 -16.03
C GLY A 187 -8.41 10.21 -16.25
N LEU A 188 -7.48 9.36 -16.70
CA LEU A 188 -7.71 7.92 -16.83
C LEU A 188 -7.66 7.23 -15.45
N LEU A 189 -6.71 7.63 -14.60
CA LEU A 189 -6.48 7.08 -13.26
C LEU A 189 -7.63 7.42 -12.29
N THR A 190 -8.24 8.60 -12.42
CA THR A 190 -9.46 8.96 -11.66
C THR A 190 -10.66 8.16 -12.15
N ARG A 191 -10.92 8.14 -13.47
CA ARG A 191 -12.04 7.41 -14.09
C ARG A 191 -12.03 5.90 -13.76
N HIS A 192 -10.85 5.28 -13.69
CA HIS A 192 -10.70 3.84 -13.42
C HIS A 192 -10.25 3.51 -12.00
N GLY A 193 -10.40 4.42 -11.04
CA GLY A 193 -9.87 4.28 -9.67
C GLY A 193 -10.24 2.99 -8.94
N ARG A 194 -11.40 2.36 -9.25
CA ARG A 194 -11.79 1.04 -8.74
C ARG A 194 -10.91 -0.09 -9.27
N VAL A 195 -10.60 -0.10 -10.58
CA VAL A 195 -9.76 -1.11 -11.23
C VAL A 195 -8.32 -1.00 -10.73
N LEU A 196 -7.79 0.22 -10.61
CA LEU A 196 -6.48 0.49 -10.01
C LEU A 196 -6.39 -0.04 -8.57
N GLY A 197 -7.44 0.15 -7.77
CA GLY A 197 -7.52 -0.37 -6.41
C GLY A 197 -7.59 -1.89 -6.32
N LEU A 198 -8.07 -2.57 -7.37
CA LEU A 198 -8.00 -4.03 -7.49
C LEU A 198 -6.61 -4.48 -7.93
N VAL A 199 -6.00 -3.83 -8.93
CA VAL A 199 -4.63 -4.12 -9.41
C VAL A 199 -3.62 -4.06 -8.26
N ASP A 200 -3.58 -2.95 -7.52
CA ASP A 200 -2.67 -2.79 -6.37
C ASP A 200 -2.85 -3.90 -5.31
N ARG A 201 -4.11 -4.24 -4.96
CA ARG A 201 -4.40 -5.32 -4.01
C ARG A 201 -3.97 -6.69 -4.52
N SER A 202 -4.29 -7.02 -5.77
CA SER A 202 -3.92 -8.30 -6.41
C SER A 202 -2.40 -8.42 -6.56
N SER A 203 -1.71 -7.33 -6.88
CA SER A 203 -0.25 -7.29 -6.94
C SER A 203 0.40 -7.46 -5.55
N VAL A 204 -0.19 -6.92 -4.47
CA VAL A 204 0.27 -7.23 -3.10
C VAL A 204 0.02 -8.69 -2.72
N LEU A 205 -1.13 -9.28 -3.09
CA LEU A 205 -1.38 -10.72 -2.92
C LEU A 205 -0.35 -11.57 -3.69
N LEU A 206 -0.01 -11.20 -4.92
CA LEU A 206 1.01 -11.88 -5.73
C LEU A 206 2.40 -11.83 -5.07
N VAL A 207 2.84 -10.66 -4.60
CA VAL A 207 4.09 -10.48 -3.85
C VAL A 207 4.11 -11.39 -2.61
N VAL A 208 3.01 -11.45 -1.85
CA VAL A 208 2.90 -12.32 -0.67
C VAL A 208 2.96 -13.80 -1.06
N TYR A 209 2.24 -14.22 -2.11
CA TYR A 209 2.27 -15.59 -2.60
C TYR A 209 3.69 -16.03 -3.01
N THR A 210 4.39 -15.19 -3.77
CA THR A 210 5.75 -15.46 -4.24
C THR A 210 6.74 -15.52 -3.07
N ALA A 211 6.70 -14.58 -2.13
CA ALA A 211 7.58 -14.59 -0.96
C ALA A 211 7.37 -15.83 -0.07
N PHE A 212 6.12 -16.23 0.18
CA PHE A 212 5.83 -17.46 0.92
C PHE A 212 6.21 -18.72 0.13
N SER A 213 6.00 -18.77 -1.19
CA SER A 213 6.42 -19.89 -2.05
C SER A 213 7.95 -20.06 -2.09
N GLN A 214 8.70 -18.96 -2.21
CA GLN A 214 10.16 -18.94 -2.12
C GLN A 214 10.66 -19.35 -0.72
N GLY A 215 9.92 -19.02 0.34
CA GLY A 215 10.20 -19.49 1.70
C GLY A 215 10.00 -20.99 1.87
N MET A 216 8.89 -21.52 1.36
CA MET A 216 8.56 -22.95 1.36
C MET A 216 9.59 -23.77 0.56
N THR A 217 9.89 -23.37 -0.67
CA THR A 217 10.85 -24.10 -1.54
C THR A 217 12.30 -24.00 -1.06
N ALA A 218 12.69 -22.88 -0.44
CA ALA A 218 13.98 -22.79 0.27
C ALA A 218 14.00 -23.62 1.58
N GLY A 219 12.87 -24.19 2.02
CA GLY A 219 12.78 -25.03 3.20
C GLY A 219 12.97 -24.29 4.52
N ILE A 220 12.71 -22.98 4.59
CA ILE A 220 13.02 -22.15 5.78
C ILE A 220 12.36 -22.69 7.06
N TRP A 221 11.16 -23.29 6.92
CA TRP A 221 10.38 -23.87 8.01
C TRP A 221 11.02 -25.13 8.62
N GLY A 222 11.91 -25.82 7.89
CA GLY A 222 12.75 -26.89 8.43
C GLY A 222 14.05 -26.37 9.06
N ARG A 223 14.47 -25.13 8.74
CA ARG A 223 15.69 -24.49 9.27
C ARG A 223 15.47 -23.74 10.59
N VAL A 224 14.22 -23.49 10.98
CA VAL A 224 13.86 -22.74 12.19
C VAL A 224 12.86 -23.54 13.01
N THR A 225 13.20 -23.84 14.27
CA THR A 225 12.32 -24.65 15.13
C THR A 225 11.01 -23.90 15.47
N PRO A 226 9.89 -24.60 15.71
CA PRO A 226 8.62 -23.97 16.08
C PRO A 226 8.72 -23.02 17.28
N ALA A 227 9.56 -23.37 18.27
CA ALA A 227 9.84 -22.52 19.42
C ALA A 227 10.53 -21.20 19.04
N ARG A 228 11.47 -21.22 18.07
CA ARG A 228 12.14 -20.00 17.56
C ARG A 228 11.23 -19.17 16.65
N LEU A 229 10.32 -19.80 15.90
CA LEU A 229 9.25 -19.10 15.16
C LEU A 229 8.27 -18.40 16.11
N ALA A 230 7.83 -19.08 17.17
CA ALA A 230 6.96 -18.49 18.19
C ALA A 230 7.66 -17.34 18.95
N ALA A 231 8.94 -17.50 19.30
CA ALA A 231 9.75 -16.46 19.92
C ALA A 231 9.91 -15.22 19.02
N LEU A 232 10.19 -15.43 17.72
CA LEU A 232 10.25 -14.36 16.73
C LEU A 232 8.92 -13.61 16.61
N ALA A 233 7.81 -14.33 16.45
CA ALA A 233 6.47 -13.74 16.38
C ALA A 233 6.08 -12.96 17.65
N ALA A 234 6.54 -13.41 18.83
CA ALA A 234 6.37 -12.68 20.08
C ALA A 234 7.19 -11.38 20.12
N VAL A 235 8.45 -11.40 19.67
CA VAL A 235 9.29 -10.19 19.55
C VAL A 235 8.69 -9.19 18.55
N GLU A 236 8.15 -9.67 17.43
CA GLU A 236 7.45 -8.85 16.43
C GLU A 236 6.14 -8.26 16.96
N ALA A 237 5.37 -9.02 17.74
CA ALA A 237 4.16 -8.52 18.40
C ALA A 237 4.50 -7.42 19.42
N VAL A 238 5.60 -7.57 20.18
CA VAL A 238 6.12 -6.54 21.09
C VAL A 238 6.59 -5.31 20.30
N LEU A 239 7.36 -5.48 19.23
CA LEU A 239 7.82 -4.39 18.35
C LEU A 239 6.63 -3.60 17.77
N LEU A 240 5.61 -4.30 17.26
CA LEU A 240 4.39 -3.70 16.74
C LEU A 240 3.61 -2.96 17.83
N ALA A 241 3.47 -3.53 19.02
CA ALA A 241 2.79 -2.90 20.15
C ALA A 241 3.54 -1.64 20.65
N LEU A 242 4.87 -1.68 20.71
CA LEU A 242 5.72 -0.53 21.02
C LEU A 242 5.56 0.58 19.98
N MET A 243 5.63 0.25 18.68
CA MET A 243 5.46 1.24 17.62
C MET A 243 4.04 1.84 17.60
N LEU A 244 3.00 1.04 17.81
CA LEU A 244 1.61 1.52 17.89
C LEU A 244 1.36 2.40 19.12
N THR A 245 1.87 2.04 20.29
CA THR A 245 1.72 2.86 21.50
C THR A 245 2.55 4.14 21.43
N LEU A 246 3.81 4.07 20.99
CA LEU A 246 4.68 5.23 20.82
C LEU A 246 4.10 6.23 19.81
N THR A 247 3.64 5.76 18.65
CA THR A 247 3.01 6.66 17.66
C THR A 247 1.69 7.23 18.18
N TRP A 248 0.80 6.43 18.77
CA TRP A 248 -0.50 6.91 19.25
C TRP A 248 -0.38 7.93 20.40
N TYR A 249 0.48 7.68 21.39
CA TYR A 249 0.65 8.56 22.56
C TYR A 249 1.67 9.68 22.33
N GLY A 250 2.76 9.42 21.62
CA GLY A 250 3.76 10.44 21.27
C GLY A 250 3.17 11.54 20.40
N THR A 251 2.38 11.19 19.38
CA THR A 251 1.69 12.19 18.54
C THR A 251 0.63 12.99 19.29
N ARG A 252 0.03 12.44 20.35
CA ARG A 252 -0.83 13.21 21.28
C ARG A 252 -0.02 14.27 22.02
N ARG A 253 1.16 13.92 22.55
CA ARG A 253 2.06 14.86 23.26
C ARG A 253 2.64 15.93 22.33
N LEU A 254 2.83 15.61 21.05
CA LEU A 254 3.32 16.56 20.01
C LEU A 254 2.22 17.49 19.45
N GLY A 255 0.97 17.38 19.92
CA GLY A 255 -0.13 18.29 19.57
C GLY A 255 -0.80 18.04 18.21
N PHE A 256 -0.68 16.84 17.63
CA PHE A 256 -1.34 16.50 16.36
C PHE A 256 -2.86 16.28 16.52
N SER A 257 -3.64 16.62 15.48
CA SER A 257 -5.09 16.40 15.44
C SER A 257 -5.45 14.90 15.49
N ARG A 258 -6.69 14.55 15.88
CA ARG A 258 -7.18 13.13 15.81
C ARG A 258 -6.89 12.50 14.45
N ALA A 259 -7.16 13.24 13.38
CA ALA A 259 -7.04 12.75 12.01
C ALA A 259 -5.56 12.48 11.63
N ASP A 260 -4.66 13.39 12.01
CA ASP A 260 -3.22 13.25 11.79
C ASP A 260 -2.61 12.13 12.64
N ARG A 261 -3.03 12.03 13.91
CA ARG A 261 -2.57 10.97 14.83
C ARG A 261 -2.88 9.58 14.30
N VAL A 262 -4.06 9.39 13.69
CA VAL A 262 -4.44 8.14 13.00
C VAL A 262 -3.51 7.87 11.81
N ALA A 263 -3.27 8.87 10.96
CA ALA A 263 -2.39 8.73 9.80
C ALA A 263 -0.93 8.40 10.18
N ILE A 264 -0.37 9.11 11.18
CA ILE A 264 0.98 8.85 11.71
C ILE A 264 1.04 7.48 12.36
N THR A 265 0.02 7.08 13.13
CA THR A 265 0.02 5.75 13.77
C THR A 265 0.01 4.65 12.72
N PHE A 266 -0.80 4.76 11.67
CA PHE A 266 -0.87 3.71 10.66
C PHE A 266 0.27 3.71 9.64
N ALA A 267 0.91 4.84 9.33
CA ALA A 267 2.10 4.85 8.48
C ALA A 267 3.40 4.58 9.29
N GLY A 268 3.54 5.18 10.47
CA GLY A 268 4.73 5.05 11.31
C GLY A 268 4.89 3.68 11.97
N SER A 269 3.83 2.86 12.08
CA SER A 269 3.90 1.53 12.70
C SER A 269 4.04 0.35 11.72
N LYS A 270 4.20 0.60 10.41
CA LYS A 270 4.14 -0.44 9.37
C LYS A 270 5.41 -0.58 8.55
N LYS A 271 5.55 -1.77 7.95
CA LYS A 271 6.67 -2.17 7.09
C LYS A 271 6.17 -2.88 5.82
N SER A 272 6.75 -2.50 4.67
CA SER A 272 6.27 -2.86 3.34
C SER A 272 6.95 -4.11 2.79
N LEU A 273 6.22 -5.22 2.73
CA LEU A 273 6.69 -6.47 2.11
C LEU A 273 6.88 -6.31 0.60
N ALA A 274 6.02 -5.53 -0.09
CA ALA A 274 6.13 -5.25 -1.51
C ALA A 274 7.36 -4.40 -1.91
N ALA A 275 7.90 -3.59 -0.98
CA ALA A 275 9.19 -2.92 -1.17
C ALA A 275 10.36 -3.79 -0.68
N GLY A 276 10.18 -4.50 0.43
CA GLY A 276 11.23 -5.31 1.07
C GLY A 276 11.61 -6.58 0.30
N LEU A 277 10.67 -7.22 -0.41
CA LEU A 277 10.95 -8.42 -1.23
C LEU A 277 12.10 -8.19 -2.25
N PRO A 278 12.01 -7.26 -3.21
CA PRO A 278 13.10 -7.04 -4.17
C PRO A 278 14.38 -6.52 -3.51
N MET A 279 14.27 -5.67 -2.49
CA MET A 279 15.44 -5.22 -1.71
C MET A 279 16.18 -6.40 -1.06
N ALA A 280 15.46 -7.39 -0.51
CA ALA A 280 16.06 -8.56 0.12
C ALA A 280 16.72 -9.49 -0.89
N THR A 281 16.10 -9.73 -2.04
CA THR A 281 16.69 -10.52 -3.14
C THR A 281 18.05 -9.95 -3.55
N VAL A 282 18.13 -8.63 -3.72
CA VAL A 282 19.38 -7.94 -4.07
C VAL A 282 20.40 -7.96 -2.93
N LEU A 283 20.00 -7.65 -1.69
CA LEU A 283 20.93 -7.48 -0.56
C LEU A 283 21.46 -8.81 0.01
N PHE A 284 20.69 -9.89 -0.07
CA PHE A 284 21.01 -11.17 0.58
C PHE A 284 21.11 -12.37 -0.37
N GLY A 285 20.74 -12.22 -1.65
CA GLY A 285 20.79 -13.28 -2.66
C GLY A 285 20.12 -14.57 -2.18
N ALA A 286 20.87 -15.67 -2.16
CA ALA A 286 20.41 -16.99 -1.71
C ALA A 286 19.94 -17.06 -0.24
N GLN A 287 20.18 -16.02 0.58
CA GLN A 287 19.67 -15.92 1.96
C GLN A 287 18.41 -15.04 2.09
N ALA A 288 17.92 -14.45 0.99
CA ALA A 288 16.77 -13.55 1.00
C ALA A 288 15.52 -14.15 1.67
N SER A 289 15.16 -15.40 1.37
CA SER A 289 14.00 -16.07 1.99
C SER A 289 14.10 -16.20 3.52
N LEU A 290 15.31 -16.26 4.08
CA LEU A 290 15.52 -16.31 5.53
C LEU A 290 15.54 -14.90 6.16
N ALA A 291 16.10 -13.91 5.44
CA ALA A 291 16.06 -12.51 5.85
C ALA A 291 14.64 -11.90 5.76
N LEU A 292 13.79 -12.42 4.86
CA LEU A 292 12.39 -12.01 4.69
C LEU A 292 11.44 -12.64 5.69
N LEU A 293 11.77 -13.78 6.32
CA LEU A 293 10.88 -14.49 7.24
C LEU A 293 10.29 -13.58 8.34
N PRO A 294 11.06 -12.70 9.01
CA PRO A 294 10.50 -11.73 9.96
C PRO A 294 9.58 -10.69 9.30
N LEU A 295 9.92 -10.20 8.10
CA LEU A 295 9.06 -9.28 7.36
C LEU A 295 7.73 -9.94 6.93
N MET A 296 7.75 -11.24 6.61
CA MET A 296 6.57 -12.03 6.26
C MET A 296 5.63 -12.23 7.44
N LEU A 297 6.15 -12.55 8.63
CA LEU A 297 5.37 -12.71 9.86
C LEU A 297 4.81 -11.36 10.35
N PHE A 298 5.67 -10.34 10.44
CA PHE A 298 5.27 -8.98 10.83
C PHE A 298 4.22 -8.39 9.87
N HIS A 299 4.31 -8.69 8.57
CA HIS A 299 3.33 -8.21 7.59
C HIS A 299 1.92 -8.73 7.87
N GLN A 300 1.77 -9.98 8.33
CA GLN A 300 0.45 -10.51 8.68
C GLN A 300 -0.02 -9.95 10.03
N GLY A 301 0.87 -9.86 11.03
CA GLY A 301 0.58 -9.29 12.35
C GLY A 301 0.11 -7.83 12.27
N GLN A 302 0.84 -6.96 11.56
CA GLN A 302 0.51 -5.54 11.42
C GLN A 302 -0.87 -5.34 10.78
N LEU A 303 -1.27 -6.18 9.82
CA LEU A 303 -2.55 -6.01 9.11
C LEU A 303 -3.73 -6.45 9.98
N MET A 304 -3.62 -7.55 10.72
CA MET A 304 -4.67 -7.98 11.66
C MET A 304 -4.89 -6.94 12.77
N VAL A 305 -3.81 -6.51 13.43
CA VAL A 305 -3.87 -5.57 14.57
C VAL A 305 -4.34 -4.20 14.11
N CYS A 306 -3.78 -3.64 13.02
CA CYS A 306 -4.19 -2.31 12.54
C CYS A 306 -5.63 -2.31 12.03
N ALA A 307 -6.13 -3.40 11.44
CA ALA A 307 -7.51 -3.47 10.98
C ALA A 307 -8.50 -3.54 12.16
N HIS A 308 -8.15 -4.25 13.25
CA HIS A 308 -8.93 -4.23 14.48
C HIS A 308 -8.97 -2.81 15.09
N LEU A 309 -7.81 -2.16 15.24
CA LEU A 309 -7.72 -0.79 15.75
C LEU A 309 -8.50 0.21 14.88
N ALA A 310 -8.41 0.08 13.55
CA ALA A 310 -9.13 0.96 12.63
C ALA A 310 -10.65 0.85 12.79
N ARG A 311 -11.18 -0.38 12.93
CA ARG A 311 -12.61 -0.60 13.19
C ARG A 311 -13.06 -0.09 14.55
N ARG A 312 -12.19 -0.16 15.58
CA ARG A 312 -12.48 0.43 16.90
C ARG A 312 -12.56 1.95 16.82
N TRP A 313 -11.53 2.61 16.26
CA TRP A 313 -11.49 4.07 16.10
C TRP A 313 -12.55 4.61 15.11
N ALA A 314 -13.14 3.76 14.27
CA ALA A 314 -14.31 4.11 13.46
C ALA A 314 -15.58 4.29 14.31
N GLY A 315 -15.69 3.58 15.43
CA GLY A 315 -16.77 3.70 16.42
C GLY A 315 -16.58 4.92 17.32
N ASP A 316 -15.35 5.13 17.82
CA ASP A 316 -14.90 6.27 18.66
C ASP A 316 -14.93 7.65 17.94
N GLY A 317 -15.78 7.81 16.92
CA GLY A 317 -15.89 8.99 16.06
C GLY A 317 -17.30 9.59 16.02
N GLN A 318 -18.17 9.23 16.97
CA GLN A 318 -19.54 9.75 17.08
C GLN A 318 -19.69 10.82 18.19
N ASP A 319 -18.82 10.79 19.20
CA ASP A 319 -18.97 11.59 20.43
C ASP A 319 -18.16 12.90 20.43
N THR A 320 -18.25 13.68 19.35
CA THR A 320 -17.80 15.08 19.37
C THR A 320 -18.69 15.92 18.45
N PRO A 321 -19.70 16.61 19.00
CA PRO A 321 -20.40 17.68 18.29
C PRO A 321 -19.43 18.85 18.11
N GLU A 322 -18.99 19.11 16.88
CA GLU A 322 -18.33 20.38 16.57
C GLU A 322 -19.32 21.53 16.82
N GLY A 323 -18.85 22.57 17.51
CA GLY A 323 -19.70 23.43 18.32
C GLY A 323 -20.74 24.25 17.54
N LYS A 324 -22.04 24.04 17.84
CA LYS A 324 -23.07 25.03 17.53
C LYS A 324 -23.01 26.19 18.53
N GLY A 325 -22.25 27.23 18.16
CA GLY A 325 -22.24 28.54 18.82
C GLY A 325 -21.32 29.49 18.04
N SER A 326 -21.70 30.72 17.69
CA SER A 326 -22.87 31.48 18.15
C SER A 326 -23.95 31.67 17.08
N ALA A 327 -25.21 31.53 17.49
CA ALA A 327 -26.38 32.07 16.81
C ALA A 327 -27.31 32.63 17.89
N GLY A 328 -27.07 33.88 18.28
CA GLY A 328 -27.50 34.39 19.60
C GLY A 328 -27.81 35.88 19.66
N HIS A 329 -28.52 36.42 18.67
CA HIS A 329 -29.24 37.69 18.86
C HIS A 329 -30.55 37.77 18.06
N ARG A 330 -31.61 37.20 18.65
CA ARG A 330 -32.90 37.90 18.73
C ARG A 330 -32.90 38.56 20.13
N GLY A 331 -33.34 39.79 20.32
CA GLY A 331 -34.27 40.57 19.48
C GLY A 331 -35.64 40.54 20.14
N ASP A 332 -35.79 41.38 21.16
CA ASP A 332 -37.02 41.59 21.95
C ASP A 332 -37.24 43.11 22.12
N ALA A 333 -38.44 43.50 22.54
CA ALA A 333 -39.05 44.76 22.12
C ALA A 333 -38.53 46.06 22.77
N GLY A 334 -38.61 47.14 21.99
CA GLY A 334 -38.46 48.54 22.42
C GLY A 334 -39.35 49.43 21.54
N ASP A 335 -40.34 50.06 22.15
CA ASP A 335 -41.39 50.90 21.54
C ASP A 335 -40.86 52.12 20.77
N THR A 336 -41.44 52.46 19.60
CA THR A 336 -41.93 53.83 19.28
C THR A 336 -42.62 53.98 17.90
N SER A 337 -43.80 54.64 17.92
CA SER A 337 -44.35 55.60 16.94
C SER A 337 -44.48 55.31 15.42
N ASN A 338 -45.75 55.16 15.01
CA ASN A 338 -46.47 56.05 14.05
C ASN A 338 -46.40 55.83 12.50
N GLU A 339 -47.36 56.48 11.83
CA GLU A 339 -47.53 56.79 10.39
C GLU A 339 -48.05 55.71 9.41
N SER A 340 -49.38 55.65 9.41
CA SER A 340 -50.27 55.34 8.28
C SER A 340 -49.84 55.91 6.91
N SER A 341 -49.99 55.12 5.84
CA SER A 341 -50.74 55.54 4.63
C SER A 341 -51.25 54.34 3.83
N ALA A 342 -52.16 54.56 2.87
CA ALA A 342 -52.87 53.50 2.14
C ALA A 342 -53.06 53.79 0.63
N GLY A 343 -53.18 52.71 -0.17
CA GLY A 343 -53.59 52.73 -1.59
C GLY A 343 -52.43 52.73 -2.61
N GLY A 344 -52.59 52.18 -3.82
CA GLY A 344 -53.66 51.28 -4.30
C GLY A 344 -53.79 51.16 -5.84
N LYS A 345 -54.35 50.03 -6.30
CA LYS A 345 -54.91 49.72 -7.66
C LYS A 345 -53.96 49.66 -8.90
N GLY A 346 -54.37 48.83 -9.88
CA GLY A 346 -53.80 48.66 -11.24
C GLY A 346 -53.18 47.25 -11.45
N VAL A 347 -53.74 46.23 -12.13
CA VAL A 347 -54.71 46.00 -13.24
C VAL A 347 -54.05 45.81 -14.62
N GLY A 348 -54.25 44.60 -15.20
CA GLY A 348 -54.00 44.23 -16.62
C GLY A 348 -52.61 43.67 -16.94
N GLY A 349 -52.41 42.63 -17.77
CA GLY A 349 -53.36 41.62 -18.31
C GLY A 349 -53.11 41.24 -19.78
N SER A 350 -53.09 39.93 -20.12
CA SER A 350 -53.01 39.32 -21.49
C SER A 350 -51.78 39.73 -22.34
N ASP A 351 -51.35 39.07 -23.43
CA ASP A 351 -51.51 37.73 -24.06
C ASP A 351 -50.22 37.54 -24.93
N GLY A 352 -49.88 36.42 -25.59
CA GLY A 352 -50.49 35.10 -25.76
C GLY A 352 -50.00 34.44 -27.06
N GLY A 353 -50.00 33.10 -27.14
CA GLY A 353 -49.69 32.30 -28.34
C GLY A 353 -48.22 32.32 -28.84
N ASP A 354 -47.84 31.56 -29.86
CA ASP A 354 -48.29 30.22 -30.30
C ASP A 354 -47.27 29.65 -31.31
N GLY A 355 -47.26 28.34 -31.59
CA GLY A 355 -46.38 27.77 -32.63
C GLY A 355 -46.14 26.26 -32.53
N ASP A 356 -46.79 25.50 -33.39
CA ASP A 356 -46.83 24.03 -33.43
C ASP A 356 -45.88 23.42 -34.50
N ASP A 357 -46.06 22.11 -34.75
CA ASP A 357 -45.81 21.33 -35.98
C ASP A 357 -44.60 20.36 -36.05
N THR A 358 -44.89 19.10 -35.69
CA THR A 358 -44.89 17.88 -36.56
C THR A 358 -43.62 17.40 -37.33
N VAL A 359 -43.45 16.14 -37.82
CA VAL A 359 -43.77 14.73 -37.41
C VAL A 359 -42.89 13.78 -38.29
N VAL A 360 -42.92 12.44 -38.09
CA VAL A 360 -42.16 11.37 -38.83
C VAL A 360 -40.66 11.28 -38.43
N GLY A 361 -39.93 10.14 -38.34
CA GLY A 361 -40.11 8.71 -38.68
C GLY A 361 -38.99 8.29 -39.67
N GLY A 362 -38.10 7.32 -39.46
CA GLY A 362 -38.24 5.90 -39.10
C GLY A 362 -37.28 5.07 -40.00
N HIS A 363 -37.17 3.76 -39.79
CA HIS A 363 -36.44 2.77 -40.63
C HIS A 363 -34.88 2.71 -40.62
N ALA A 364 -34.41 1.47 -40.83
CA ALA A 364 -33.09 0.98 -41.28
C ALA A 364 -33.39 -0.05 -42.43
N PRO A 365 -32.48 -0.89 -43.00
CA PRO A 365 -31.06 -1.14 -42.71
C PRO A 365 -30.14 -1.39 -43.97
N ALA A 366 -28.97 -2.01 -43.74
CA ALA A 366 -28.24 -2.99 -44.60
C ALA A 366 -27.27 -2.58 -45.75
N GLY A 367 -25.98 -2.89 -45.53
CA GLY A 367 -25.01 -3.49 -46.49
C GLY A 367 -24.38 -2.62 -47.59
N PRO A 368 -23.40 -3.15 -48.37
CA PRO A 368 -22.70 -4.45 -48.27
C PRO A 368 -21.13 -4.34 -48.19
N GLU A 369 -20.43 -5.47 -48.21
CA GLU A 369 -18.95 -5.58 -48.37
C GLU A 369 -18.50 -5.42 -49.85
N PRO A 370 -17.17 -5.44 -50.13
CA PRO A 370 -16.63 -6.67 -50.75
C PRO A 370 -15.23 -7.14 -50.27
N GLN A 371 -14.87 -8.35 -50.73
CA GLN A 371 -13.61 -9.11 -50.55
C GLN A 371 -12.43 -8.46 -51.32
N ALA A 372 -11.15 -8.85 -51.21
CA ALA A 372 -10.44 -9.98 -50.56
C ALA A 372 -9.08 -9.46 -49.99
N ASP A 373 -8.07 -10.20 -49.49
CA ASP A 373 -7.77 -11.65 -49.33
C ASP A 373 -6.87 -11.81 -48.05
N GLY A 374 -6.11 -12.87 -47.71
CA GLY A 374 -5.72 -14.10 -48.41
C GLY A 374 -4.67 -14.95 -47.66
N ALA A 375 -4.20 -16.01 -48.32
CA ALA A 375 -3.02 -16.87 -48.05
C ALA A 375 -2.63 -17.25 -46.59
N GLY A 376 -2.68 -18.57 -46.32
CA GLY A 376 -1.77 -19.31 -45.43
C GLY A 376 -1.55 -20.70 -46.02
N PRO A 377 -1.00 -21.71 -45.30
CA PRO A 377 -0.26 -21.66 -44.03
C PRO A 377 1.13 -22.36 -44.12
N ALA A 378 1.97 -22.26 -43.09
CA ALA A 378 3.07 -23.23 -42.88
C ALA A 378 3.57 -23.24 -41.41
N ALA A 379 3.86 -24.44 -40.90
CA ALA A 379 4.66 -24.66 -39.70
C ALA A 379 5.59 -25.88 -39.93
N PRO A 380 6.84 -25.88 -39.42
CA PRO A 380 7.68 -27.06 -39.40
C PRO A 380 7.69 -27.76 -38.02
N ALA A 381 7.87 -29.08 -38.03
CA ALA A 381 7.97 -29.95 -36.86
C ALA A 381 9.45 -30.15 -36.40
N PRO A 382 9.72 -30.75 -35.22
CA PRO A 382 11.05 -30.73 -34.60
C PRO A 382 11.92 -31.99 -34.85
N GLY A 383 13.23 -31.85 -34.63
CA GLY A 383 14.19 -32.95 -34.46
C GLY A 383 15.64 -32.55 -34.81
N PRO A 384 16.64 -33.42 -34.57
CA PRO A 384 16.61 -34.70 -33.87
C PRO A 384 17.50 -34.74 -32.61
N SER A 385 17.52 -35.89 -31.92
CA SER A 385 18.44 -36.17 -30.81
C SER A 385 19.85 -36.50 -31.31
N SER A 386 20.89 -36.14 -30.53
CA SER A 386 22.20 -36.78 -30.61
C SER A 386 22.79 -36.96 -29.21
N ALA A 387 23.31 -38.16 -28.95
CA ALA A 387 24.02 -38.50 -27.72
C ALA A 387 25.36 -39.17 -28.08
N SER A 388 26.44 -38.76 -27.43
CA SER A 388 27.76 -39.37 -27.55
C SER A 388 28.45 -39.43 -26.17
N ARG A 389 29.46 -40.30 -26.04
CA ARG A 389 29.96 -40.82 -24.76
C ARG A 389 31.28 -40.18 -24.29
N PRO A 390 31.60 -40.26 -22.99
CA PRO A 390 32.89 -39.83 -22.42
C PRO A 390 33.98 -40.92 -22.52
N SER A 391 35.25 -40.53 -22.40
CA SER A 391 36.44 -41.27 -21.90
C SER A 391 37.72 -40.41 -22.15
N PRO A 392 38.92 -40.76 -21.64
CA PRO A 392 39.27 -40.84 -20.23
C PRO A 392 40.65 -40.16 -19.93
N ALA A 393 41.26 -40.51 -18.78
CA ALA A 393 42.58 -40.09 -18.25
C ALA A 393 42.58 -38.76 -17.47
#